data_AF-A0A6I3XUM4-F1
#
_entry.id   AF-A0A6I3XUM4-F1
#
_cell.length_a   1.000
_cell.length_b   1.000
_cell.length_c   1.000
_cell.angle_alpha   90.00
_cell.angle_beta   90.00
_cell.angle_gamma   90.00
#
_symmetry.space_group_name_H-M   'P 1'
#
loop_
_entity.id
_entity.type
_entity.pdbx_description
1 polymer ?
#
loop_
_entity_poly.entity_id
_entity_poly.type
_entity_poly.pdbx_seq_one_letter_code
_entity_poly.pdbx_strand_id
1 'polypeptide(L)'
;MTRFLRRTSAWISLAAVLASADGFAAELVYVGTQASQVYALRFDAGSGKLASIGTVAEGGAPTWVLAHPRLPVLYAADNAKEKDGKVSAYAVDRATGALVRMGDAPAGGSGTTYLSLDAAATTMFAANFGSGSASSIAVNADGGLRGLVTTLRSAGSGPHRRQGSAHAHSVAIDPSGRYVLVPDLGADRVFIYGFDPGSGALVPDDAARPRSFAAPPGSGPRHLAFGAGGVFVYVLNELAAEIMTLRWDAQHGGLAPVQTVPISSAGFQGNKSGSEIAASPDGRFVYAANRGEHALQAYRADAATGQLSLVQRIPSGGEVPWGFALHPSGKWLLVANQRSGKVALFGIDAVTGMLAATGQAVDVPSPVSIAFVR
;
A
#
# COMPACT_ATOMS: atom_id res chain seq x y z
N MET A 1 35.90 15.71 -80.12
CA MET A 1 36.61 15.02 -79.01
C MET A 1 36.78 16.09 -77.94
N THR A 2 36.16 16.06 -76.76
CA THR A 2 36.21 15.01 -75.73
C THR A 2 35.07 15.28 -74.72
N ARG A 3 34.45 14.21 -74.21
CA ARG A 3 33.38 14.21 -73.20
C ARG A 3 33.84 14.80 -71.86
N PHE A 4 32.95 15.49 -71.15
CA PHE A 4 32.89 15.40 -69.68
C PHE A 4 31.43 15.43 -69.20
N LEU A 5 30.93 14.27 -68.80
CA LEU A 5 29.67 14.13 -68.07
C LEU A 5 29.87 14.64 -66.64
N ARG A 6 29.08 15.63 -66.22
CA ARG A 6 28.90 15.93 -64.78
C ARG A 6 27.82 15.01 -64.23
N ARG A 7 28.21 14.04 -63.40
CA ARG A 7 27.30 13.28 -62.54
C ARG A 7 26.92 14.16 -61.35
N THR A 8 25.64 14.53 -61.25
CA THR A 8 25.05 15.09 -60.03
C THR A 8 24.61 13.94 -59.15
N SER A 9 25.30 13.73 -58.04
CA SER A 9 24.92 12.76 -57.00
C SER A 9 23.85 13.39 -56.11
N ALA A 10 22.58 13.00 -56.30
CA ALA A 10 21.50 13.34 -55.38
C ALA A 10 21.57 12.40 -54.17
N TRP A 11 21.94 12.94 -53.01
CA TRP A 11 21.81 12.23 -51.74
C TRP A 11 20.40 12.43 -51.21
N ILE A 12 19.52 11.47 -51.46
CA ILE A 12 18.23 11.38 -50.76
C ILE A 12 18.55 10.85 -49.36
N SER A 13 18.62 11.75 -48.39
CA SER A 13 18.68 11.37 -46.97
C SER A 13 17.28 10.93 -46.55
N LEU A 14 17.03 9.63 -46.56
CA LEU A 14 15.85 9.03 -45.95
C LEU A 14 16.05 9.10 -44.43
N ALA A 15 15.62 10.20 -43.81
CA ALA A 15 15.53 10.30 -42.37
C ALA A 15 14.38 9.37 -41.93
N ALA A 16 14.72 8.15 -41.53
CA ALA A 16 13.82 7.28 -40.80
C ALA A 16 13.48 7.97 -39.48
N VAL A 17 12.26 8.49 -39.38
CA VAL A 17 11.66 8.82 -38.09
C VAL A 17 11.43 7.48 -37.39
N LEU A 18 12.42 7.04 -36.61
CA LEU A 18 12.19 6.05 -35.57
C LEU A 18 11.36 6.74 -34.50
N ALA A 19 10.04 6.70 -34.66
CA ALA A 19 9.16 6.83 -33.52
C ALA A 19 9.47 5.64 -32.61
N SER A 20 10.21 5.88 -31.52
CA SER A 20 10.29 4.95 -30.41
C SER A 20 8.89 4.86 -29.82
N ALA A 21 8.12 3.87 -30.30
CA ALA A 21 6.98 3.37 -29.57
C ALA A 21 7.54 2.63 -28.35
N ASP A 22 7.94 3.38 -27.32
CA ASP A 22 7.91 2.87 -25.95
C ASP A 22 6.43 2.68 -25.58
N GLY A 23 5.80 1.70 -26.20
CA GLY A 23 4.52 1.19 -25.77
C GLY A 23 4.78 0.62 -24.38
N PHE A 24 4.29 1.29 -23.35
CA PHE A 24 4.25 0.71 -22.01
C PHE A 24 3.56 -0.64 -22.15
N ALA A 25 4.34 -1.73 -22.06
CA ALA A 25 3.77 -3.06 -22.02
C ALA A 25 2.77 -3.07 -20.87
N ALA A 26 1.54 -3.52 -21.16
CA ALA A 26 0.48 -3.49 -20.16
C ALA A 26 0.94 -4.24 -18.90
N GLU A 27 0.86 -3.55 -17.76
CA GLU A 27 1.32 -4.04 -16.47
C GLU A 27 0.31 -5.05 -15.89
N LEU A 28 0.78 -5.89 -14.97
CA LEU A 28 -0.08 -6.78 -14.21
C LEU A 28 -0.49 -6.13 -12.90
N VAL A 29 -1.77 -6.24 -12.58
CA VAL A 29 -2.33 -5.79 -11.31
C VAL A 29 -2.94 -7.00 -10.61
N TYR A 30 -2.53 -7.23 -9.37
CA TYR A 30 -3.09 -8.30 -8.54
C TYR A 30 -3.97 -7.70 -7.45
N VAL A 31 -5.07 -8.39 -7.17
CA VAL A 31 -6.09 -7.96 -6.24
C VAL A 31 -6.29 -9.06 -5.20
N GLY A 32 -6.00 -8.75 -3.94
CA GLY A 32 -6.35 -9.61 -2.82
C GLY A 32 -7.83 -9.47 -2.50
N THR A 33 -8.48 -10.57 -2.13
CA THR A 33 -9.93 -10.63 -1.90
C THR A 33 -10.27 -11.25 -0.55
N GLN A 34 -11.44 -10.89 -0.01
CA GLN A 34 -12.06 -11.65 1.09
C GLN A 34 -12.82 -12.89 0.60
N ALA A 35 -12.85 -13.12 -0.72
CA ALA A 35 -13.47 -14.30 -1.33
C ALA A 35 -12.49 -15.49 -1.44
N SER A 36 -11.38 -15.48 -0.71
CA SER A 36 -10.36 -16.55 -0.72
C SER A 36 -9.67 -16.74 -2.07
N GLN A 37 -9.50 -15.65 -2.83
CA GLN A 37 -8.90 -15.65 -4.16
C GLN A 37 -7.89 -14.50 -4.33
N VAL A 38 -6.86 -14.73 -5.15
CA VAL A 38 -6.08 -13.64 -5.77
C VAL A 38 -6.56 -13.51 -7.21
N TYR A 39 -6.96 -12.30 -7.57
CA TYR A 39 -7.45 -11.97 -8.91
C TYR A 39 -6.40 -11.16 -9.67
N ALA A 40 -6.23 -11.42 -10.97
CA ALA A 40 -5.31 -10.69 -11.82
C ALA A 40 -6.06 -9.84 -12.84
N LEU A 41 -5.52 -8.66 -13.11
CA LEU A 41 -5.96 -7.71 -14.12
C LEU A 41 -4.76 -7.32 -14.98
N ARG A 42 -5.06 -6.84 -16.19
CA ARG A 42 -4.08 -6.22 -17.08
C ARG A 42 -4.40 -4.73 -17.21
N PHE A 43 -3.40 -3.90 -16.95
CA PHE A 43 -3.53 -2.45 -16.95
C PHE A 43 -2.59 -1.80 -17.97
N ASP A 44 -3.14 -1.12 -18.95
CA ASP A 44 -2.38 -0.28 -19.87
C ASP A 44 -2.34 1.15 -19.30
N ALA A 45 -1.20 1.52 -18.71
CA ALA A 45 -1.00 2.84 -18.12
C ALA A 45 -0.93 3.99 -19.14
N GLY A 46 -0.76 3.69 -20.43
CA GLY A 46 -0.76 4.68 -21.51
C GLY A 46 -2.18 5.07 -21.94
N SER A 47 -3.06 4.08 -22.08
CA SER A 47 -4.46 4.31 -22.49
C SER A 47 -5.46 4.39 -21.33
N GLY A 48 -5.08 3.94 -20.13
CA GLY A 48 -6.00 3.76 -19.01
C GLY A 48 -6.91 2.54 -19.15
N LYS A 49 -6.66 1.65 -20.11
CA LYS A 49 -7.48 0.44 -20.30
C LYS A 49 -7.20 -0.57 -19.18
N LEU A 50 -8.27 -1.04 -18.54
CA LEU A 50 -8.22 -2.06 -17.50
C LEU A 50 -9.01 -3.29 -17.95
N ALA A 51 -8.40 -4.47 -17.93
CA ALA A 51 -9.03 -5.71 -18.36
C ALA A 51 -8.88 -6.81 -17.29
N SER A 52 -9.91 -7.64 -17.14
CA SER A 52 -9.82 -8.83 -16.31
C SER A 52 -8.94 -9.91 -16.96
N ILE A 53 -8.10 -10.56 -16.16
CA ILE A 53 -7.50 -11.85 -16.50
C ILE A 53 -8.30 -12.97 -15.82
N GLY A 54 -8.64 -12.79 -14.54
CA GLY A 54 -9.42 -13.75 -13.77
C GLY A 54 -8.75 -14.14 -12.46
N THR A 55 -9.28 -15.17 -11.82
CA THR A 55 -8.67 -15.78 -10.65
C THR A 55 -7.39 -16.51 -11.04
N VAL A 56 -6.30 -16.24 -10.32
CA VAL A 56 -4.97 -16.80 -10.58
C VAL A 56 -4.39 -17.59 -9.40
N ALA A 57 -5.00 -17.47 -8.22
CA ALA A 57 -4.73 -18.33 -7.08
C ALA A 57 -5.99 -18.41 -6.20
N GLU A 58 -6.19 -19.56 -5.56
CA GLU A 58 -7.31 -19.83 -4.66
C GLU A 58 -6.83 -20.40 -3.32
N GLY A 59 -7.60 -20.16 -2.27
CA GLY A 59 -7.34 -20.67 -0.93
C GLY A 59 -6.70 -19.64 0.02
N GLY A 60 -6.83 -19.92 1.33
CA GLY A 60 -6.47 -18.97 2.40
C GLY A 60 -7.39 -17.75 2.43
N ALA A 61 -7.00 -16.72 3.17
CA ALA A 61 -7.68 -15.42 3.18
C ALA A 61 -6.70 -14.31 2.70
N PRO A 62 -6.42 -14.19 1.38
CA PRO A 62 -5.42 -13.29 0.80
C PRO A 62 -5.86 -11.82 0.85
N THR A 63 -6.06 -11.26 2.04
CA THR A 63 -6.61 -9.91 2.20
C THR A 63 -5.60 -8.80 1.96
N TRP A 64 -4.31 -9.13 1.92
CA TRP A 64 -3.24 -8.21 1.53
C TRP A 64 -2.32 -8.86 0.49
N VAL A 65 -2.10 -8.18 -0.63
CA VAL A 65 -1.11 -8.55 -1.63
C VAL A 65 -0.02 -7.49 -1.72
N LEU A 66 1.22 -7.93 -1.92
CA LEU A 66 2.39 -7.06 -2.01
C LEU A 66 3.27 -7.54 -3.18
N ALA A 67 3.63 -6.64 -4.09
CA ALA A 67 4.58 -6.93 -5.14
C ALA A 67 6.01 -6.75 -4.62
N HIS A 68 6.92 -7.63 -5.03
CA HIS A 68 8.35 -7.38 -4.87
C HIS A 68 8.75 -6.16 -5.72
N PRO A 69 9.54 -5.21 -5.20
CA PRO A 69 9.78 -3.93 -5.89
C PRO A 69 10.58 -4.06 -7.20
N ARG A 70 11.24 -5.19 -7.44
CA ARG A 70 12.17 -5.39 -8.57
C ARG A 70 12.03 -6.73 -9.32
N LEU A 71 11.33 -7.70 -8.73
CA LEU A 71 11.26 -9.07 -9.25
C LEU A 71 9.80 -9.37 -9.60
N PRO A 72 9.54 -10.27 -10.56
CA PRO A 72 8.18 -10.74 -10.85
C PRO A 72 7.72 -11.69 -9.73
N VAL A 73 7.57 -11.18 -8.52
CA VAL A 73 7.16 -11.93 -7.34
C VAL A 73 6.02 -11.20 -6.65
N LEU A 74 4.97 -11.95 -6.31
CA LEU A 74 3.84 -11.49 -5.53
C LEU A 74 3.81 -12.23 -4.19
N TYR A 75 3.54 -11.48 -3.13
CA TYR A 75 3.28 -12.02 -1.80
C TYR A 75 1.82 -11.83 -1.43
N ALA A 76 1.24 -12.81 -0.74
CA ALA A 76 -0.11 -12.74 -0.21
C ALA A 76 -0.12 -13.11 1.28
N ALA A 77 -0.71 -12.25 2.12
CA ALA A 77 -0.93 -12.52 3.53
C ALA A 77 -2.19 -13.35 3.74
N ASP A 78 -2.12 -14.37 4.58
CA ASP A 78 -3.27 -15.16 5.02
C ASP A 78 -3.88 -14.58 6.32
N ASN A 79 -5.09 -14.04 6.23
CA ASN A 79 -5.83 -13.45 7.34
C ASN A 79 -6.64 -14.49 8.15
N ALA A 80 -6.13 -15.71 8.28
CA ALA A 80 -6.71 -16.74 9.14
C ALA A 80 -6.66 -16.31 10.61
N LYS A 81 -7.81 -16.34 11.31
CA LYS A 81 -7.93 -15.84 12.70
C LYS A 81 -7.71 -16.91 13.78
N GLU A 82 -8.02 -18.16 13.46
CA GLU A 82 -8.07 -19.26 14.43
C GLU A 82 -6.71 -19.93 14.68
N LYS A 83 -5.69 -19.58 13.90
CA LYS A 83 -4.32 -20.10 14.00
C LYS A 83 -3.33 -19.05 13.51
N ASP A 84 -2.05 -19.30 13.73
CA ASP A 84 -1.00 -18.49 13.12
C ASP A 84 -1.17 -18.48 11.60
N GLY A 85 -1.17 -17.26 11.05
CA GLY A 85 -1.23 -17.00 9.63
C GLY A 85 0.08 -17.33 8.93
N LYS A 86 0.08 -17.17 7.62
CA LYS A 86 1.23 -17.40 6.76
C LYS A 86 1.30 -16.33 5.68
N VAL A 87 2.48 -16.17 5.12
CA VAL A 87 2.69 -15.42 3.89
C VAL A 87 3.04 -16.41 2.79
N SER A 88 2.36 -16.32 1.65
CA SER A 88 2.64 -17.12 0.45
C SER A 88 3.40 -16.26 -0.56
N ALA A 89 4.44 -16.81 -1.17
CA ALA A 89 5.17 -16.19 -2.28
C ALA A 89 4.85 -16.91 -3.60
N TYR A 90 4.70 -16.12 -4.66
CA TYR A 90 4.38 -16.59 -6.01
C TYR A 90 5.30 -15.92 -7.02
N ALA A 91 5.89 -16.71 -7.92
CA ALA A 91 6.50 -16.21 -9.13
C ALA A 91 5.40 -15.82 -10.13
N VAL A 92 5.59 -14.70 -10.81
CA VAL A 92 4.63 -14.11 -11.75
C VAL A 92 5.05 -14.42 -13.18
N ASP A 93 4.18 -15.08 -13.94
CA ASP A 93 4.31 -15.12 -15.39
C ASP A 93 3.80 -13.79 -15.97
N ARG A 94 4.72 -12.94 -16.44
CA ARG A 94 4.39 -11.63 -17.01
C ARG A 94 3.52 -11.69 -18.27
N ALA A 95 3.63 -12.76 -19.05
CA ALA A 95 2.89 -12.91 -20.29
C ALA A 95 1.41 -13.20 -19.99
N THR A 96 1.16 -14.16 -19.10
CA THR A 96 -0.20 -14.67 -18.84
C THR A 96 -0.88 -14.01 -17.63
N GLY A 97 -0.09 -13.53 -16.66
CA GLY A 97 -0.56 -13.12 -15.33
C GLY A 97 -0.67 -14.26 -14.33
N ALA A 98 -0.37 -15.50 -14.73
CA ALA A 98 -0.46 -16.66 -13.86
C ALA A 98 0.54 -16.59 -12.69
N LEU A 99 0.16 -17.20 -11.57
CA LEU A 99 0.98 -17.29 -10.36
C LEU A 99 1.49 -18.72 -10.17
N VAL A 100 2.80 -18.89 -10.01
CA VAL A 100 3.43 -20.15 -9.66
C VAL A 100 3.92 -20.07 -8.23
N ARG A 101 3.36 -20.91 -7.35
CA ARG A 101 3.68 -20.86 -5.92
C ARG A 101 5.14 -21.26 -5.66
N MET A 102 5.87 -20.38 -4.97
CA MET A 102 7.28 -20.58 -4.57
C MET A 102 7.39 -21.23 -3.18
N GLY A 103 6.45 -20.93 -2.28
CA GLY A 103 6.44 -21.44 -0.92
C GLY A 103 5.67 -20.54 0.04
N ASP A 104 5.64 -20.92 1.31
CA ASP A 104 5.08 -20.11 2.41
C ASP A 104 6.13 -19.91 3.51
N ALA A 105 5.96 -18.85 4.30
CA ALA A 105 6.57 -18.71 5.62
C ALA A 105 5.51 -18.40 6.69
N PRO A 106 5.74 -18.79 7.96
CA PRO A 106 4.88 -18.37 9.06
C PRO A 106 4.84 -16.84 9.18
N ALA A 107 3.67 -16.26 9.42
CA ALA A 107 3.52 -14.83 9.65
C ALA A 107 3.84 -14.42 11.10
N GLY A 108 4.05 -15.39 12.00
CA GLY A 108 4.37 -15.16 13.41
C GLY A 108 3.20 -14.69 14.27
N GLY A 109 1.97 -14.75 13.76
CA GLY A 109 0.75 -14.36 14.48
C GLY A 109 -0.50 -14.61 13.65
N SER A 110 -1.67 -14.40 14.23
CA SER A 110 -2.95 -14.65 13.56
C SER A 110 -3.56 -13.37 12.96
N GLY A 111 -4.39 -13.56 11.93
CA GLY A 111 -5.09 -12.47 11.25
C GLY A 111 -4.14 -11.47 10.58
N THR A 112 -3.20 -11.94 9.76
CA THR A 112 -2.24 -11.08 9.07
C THR A 112 -2.97 -10.17 8.07
N THR A 113 -2.93 -8.86 8.30
CA THR A 113 -3.69 -7.87 7.51
C THR A 113 -2.84 -7.00 6.60
N TYR A 114 -1.52 -6.99 6.78
CA TYR A 114 -0.63 -6.08 6.05
C TYR A 114 0.77 -6.66 5.92
N LEU A 115 1.40 -6.39 4.78
CA LEU A 115 2.79 -6.69 4.49
C LEU A 115 3.50 -5.46 3.95
N SER A 116 4.74 -5.26 4.34
CA SER A 116 5.67 -4.31 3.71
C SER A 116 7.07 -4.93 3.59
N LEU A 117 7.94 -4.31 2.80
CA LEU A 117 9.33 -4.72 2.63
C LEU A 117 10.25 -3.58 3.05
N ASP A 118 11.44 -3.93 3.51
CA ASP A 118 12.55 -2.98 3.60
C ASP A 118 13.02 -2.55 2.19
N ALA A 119 13.81 -1.48 2.10
CA ALA A 119 14.26 -0.95 0.81
C ALA A 119 15.11 -1.96 0.01
N ALA A 120 15.92 -2.78 0.70
CA ALA A 120 16.71 -3.82 0.06
C ALA A 120 15.85 -5.04 -0.35
N ALA A 121 14.59 -5.13 0.08
CA ALA A 121 13.69 -6.26 -0.12
C ALA A 121 14.29 -7.59 0.34
N THR A 122 15.03 -7.55 1.44
CA THR A 122 15.63 -8.71 2.11
C THR A 122 14.89 -9.10 3.37
N THR A 123 14.04 -8.21 3.89
CA THR A 123 13.17 -8.45 5.02
C THR A 123 11.77 -7.94 4.74
N MET A 124 10.79 -8.82 4.94
CA MET A 124 9.38 -8.50 4.94
C MET A 124 8.89 -8.28 6.36
N PHE A 125 8.06 -7.27 6.55
CA PHE A 125 7.33 -7.03 7.79
C PHE A 125 5.88 -7.44 7.63
N ALA A 126 5.31 -8.04 8.67
CA ALA A 126 3.91 -8.44 8.72
C ALA A 126 3.22 -7.86 9.95
N ALA A 127 2.01 -7.31 9.77
CA ALA A 127 1.12 -6.92 10.87
C ALA A 127 0.04 -7.99 11.06
N ASN A 128 -0.09 -8.47 12.29
CA ASN A 128 -0.99 -9.55 12.67
C ASN A 128 -2.09 -9.00 13.58
N PHE A 129 -3.24 -8.69 12.99
CA PHE A 129 -4.38 -8.06 13.66
C PHE A 129 -4.96 -8.94 14.75
N GLY A 130 -5.13 -10.23 14.48
CA GLY A 130 -5.76 -11.18 15.41
C GLY A 130 -4.95 -11.36 16.70
N SER A 131 -3.63 -11.38 16.59
CA SER A 131 -2.73 -11.58 17.73
C SER A 131 -2.14 -10.30 18.32
N GLY A 132 -2.41 -9.13 17.72
CA GLY A 132 -1.83 -7.85 18.14
C GLY A 132 -0.31 -7.86 18.06
N SER A 133 0.27 -8.29 16.93
CA SER A 133 1.73 -8.42 16.81
C SER A 133 2.28 -7.94 15.47
N ALA A 134 3.58 -7.63 15.44
CA ALA A 134 4.33 -7.39 14.22
C ALA A 134 5.46 -8.43 14.10
N SER A 135 5.76 -8.85 12.89
CA SER A 135 6.82 -9.84 12.62
C SER A 135 7.74 -9.39 11.49
N SER A 136 8.97 -9.93 11.51
CA SER A 136 9.95 -9.84 10.42
C SER A 136 10.19 -11.23 9.84
N ILE A 137 10.27 -11.31 8.51
CA ILE A 137 10.41 -12.53 7.73
C ILE A 137 11.53 -12.28 6.73
N ALA A 138 12.56 -13.12 6.72
CA ALA A 138 13.66 -12.98 5.78
C ALA A 138 13.23 -13.38 4.36
N VAL A 139 13.71 -12.64 3.37
CA VAL A 139 13.43 -12.82 1.94
C VAL A 139 14.74 -13.16 1.22
N ASN A 140 14.70 -14.17 0.37
CA ASN A 140 15.83 -14.62 -0.44
C ASN A 140 16.08 -13.66 -1.62
N ALA A 141 17.26 -13.76 -2.23
CA ALA A 141 17.62 -12.96 -3.40
C ALA A 141 16.72 -13.21 -4.63
N ASP A 142 16.08 -14.37 -4.73
CA ASP A 142 15.11 -14.72 -5.76
C ASP A 142 13.67 -14.26 -5.43
N GLY A 143 13.47 -13.62 -4.28
CA GLY A 143 12.18 -13.19 -3.76
C GLY A 143 11.42 -14.27 -2.98
N GLY A 144 11.94 -15.49 -2.85
CA GLY A 144 11.34 -16.52 -2.00
C GLY A 144 11.40 -16.17 -0.51
N LEU A 145 10.54 -16.76 0.31
CA LEU A 145 10.55 -16.54 1.76
C LEU A 145 11.50 -17.51 2.45
N ARG A 146 12.49 -17.00 3.17
CA ARG A 146 13.48 -17.81 3.92
C ARG A 146 12.94 -18.31 5.25
N GLY A 147 12.15 -17.48 5.94
CA GLY A 147 11.53 -17.86 7.21
C GLY A 147 11.35 -16.69 8.18
N LEU A 148 10.54 -16.92 9.21
CA LEU A 148 10.29 -15.98 10.30
C LEU A 148 11.59 -15.70 11.06
N VAL A 149 11.86 -14.42 11.36
CA VAL A 149 13.03 -13.96 12.11
C VAL A 149 12.64 -13.54 13.52
N THR A 150 11.67 -12.66 13.67
CA THR A 150 11.22 -12.17 14.98
C THR A 150 9.74 -11.82 14.95
N THR A 151 9.06 -12.03 16.08
CA THR A 151 7.70 -11.57 16.34
C THR A 151 7.67 -10.80 17.64
N LEU A 152 7.11 -9.59 17.63
CA LEU A 152 6.88 -8.75 18.80
C LEU A 152 5.38 -8.55 19.01
N ARG A 153 4.89 -8.85 20.21
CA ARG A 153 3.49 -8.64 20.60
C ARG A 153 3.33 -7.26 21.22
N SER A 154 2.33 -6.52 20.75
CA SER A 154 1.84 -5.30 21.37
C SER A 154 0.87 -5.63 22.49
N ALA A 155 0.74 -4.70 23.44
CA ALA A 155 -0.22 -4.79 24.53
C ALA A 155 -0.97 -3.46 24.67
N GLY A 156 -2.24 -3.54 25.05
CA GLY A 156 -3.10 -2.38 25.21
C GLY A 156 -4.54 -2.68 24.84
N SER A 157 -5.40 -1.70 25.10
CA SER A 157 -6.83 -1.71 24.81
C SER A 157 -7.31 -0.27 24.68
N GLY A 158 -8.54 -0.09 24.20
CA GLY A 158 -9.20 1.19 24.00
C GLY A 158 -10.69 1.13 24.35
N PRO A 159 -11.40 2.26 24.32
CA PRO A 159 -12.78 2.35 24.80
C PRO A 159 -13.81 1.76 23.82
N HIS A 160 -13.48 1.60 22.54
CA HIS A 160 -14.43 1.09 21.55
C HIS A 160 -14.58 -0.43 21.64
N ARG A 161 -15.77 -0.97 21.31
CA ARG A 161 -16.05 -2.43 21.34
C ARG A 161 -15.10 -3.31 20.50
N ARG A 162 -14.32 -2.70 19.60
CA ARG A 162 -13.29 -3.36 18.76
C ARG A 162 -11.87 -3.24 19.32
N GLN A 163 -11.72 -2.75 20.53
CA GLN A 163 -10.46 -2.40 21.16
C GLN A 163 -10.28 -3.14 22.49
N GLY A 164 -10.83 -4.35 22.61
CA GLY A 164 -10.69 -5.18 23.81
C GLY A 164 -9.26 -5.68 24.07
N SER A 165 -8.42 -5.66 23.03
CA SER A 165 -7.00 -6.02 23.08
C SER A 165 -6.24 -5.28 21.96
N ALA A 166 -4.93 -5.44 21.90
CA ALA A 166 -4.08 -4.96 20.81
C ALA A 166 -4.44 -5.63 19.47
N HIS A 167 -4.38 -4.86 18.39
CA HIS A 167 -4.70 -5.22 17.02
C HIS A 167 -3.82 -4.44 16.01
N ALA A 168 -2.57 -4.85 15.85
CA ALA A 168 -1.64 -4.33 14.84
C ALA A 168 -2.24 -4.46 13.44
N HIS A 169 -2.48 -3.34 12.76
CA HIS A 169 -3.24 -3.34 11.51
C HIS A 169 -2.37 -3.08 10.28
N SER A 170 -1.27 -2.32 10.44
CA SER A 170 -0.26 -2.13 9.40
C SER A 170 1.15 -2.09 9.98
N VAL A 171 2.15 -2.13 9.11
CA VAL A 171 3.55 -2.08 9.50
C VAL A 171 4.37 -1.39 8.41
N ALA A 172 5.22 -0.45 8.79
CA ALA A 172 6.05 0.30 7.87
C ALA A 172 7.44 0.57 8.46
N ILE A 173 8.48 0.33 7.67
CA ILE A 173 9.84 0.73 8.02
C ILE A 173 10.02 2.23 7.76
N ASP A 174 10.75 2.90 8.66
CA ASP A 174 11.07 4.31 8.50
C ASP A 174 12.10 4.52 7.38
N PRO A 175 12.19 5.72 6.79
CA PRO A 175 13.10 5.99 5.68
C PRO A 175 14.58 5.81 6.02
N SER A 176 14.99 5.88 7.30
CA SER A 176 16.36 5.58 7.70
C SER A 176 16.67 4.09 7.76
N GLY A 177 15.65 3.23 7.69
CA GLY A 177 15.81 1.78 7.78
C GLY A 177 16.17 1.27 9.18
N ARG A 178 15.87 2.04 10.23
CA ARG A 178 16.26 1.73 11.62
C ARG A 178 15.09 1.42 12.54
N TYR A 179 13.90 1.84 12.15
CA TYR A 179 12.69 1.73 12.97
C TYR A 179 11.53 1.19 12.15
N VAL A 180 10.67 0.42 12.80
CA VAL A 180 9.44 -0.11 12.23
C VAL A 180 8.27 0.40 13.06
N LEU A 181 7.37 1.11 12.40
CA LEU A 181 6.18 1.71 12.99
C LEU A 181 4.97 0.78 12.76
N VAL A 182 4.20 0.56 13.83
CA VAL A 182 3.08 -0.38 13.87
C VAL A 182 1.85 0.31 14.44
N PRO A 183 0.97 0.87 13.59
CA PRO A 183 -0.36 1.29 14.00
C PRO A 183 -1.17 0.12 14.53
N ASP A 184 -1.64 0.28 15.76
CA ASP A 184 -2.43 -0.69 16.47
C ASP A 184 -3.82 -0.12 16.77
N LEU A 185 -4.82 -0.68 16.09
CA LEU A 185 -6.20 -0.24 16.18
C LEU A 185 -6.74 -0.45 17.59
N GLY A 186 -6.34 -1.55 18.22
CA GLY A 186 -6.85 -2.01 19.49
C GLY A 186 -6.32 -1.23 20.68
N ALA A 187 -5.06 -0.79 20.61
CA ALA A 187 -4.36 -0.12 21.70
C ALA A 187 -4.39 1.40 21.63
N ASP A 188 -5.01 1.99 20.60
CA ASP A 188 -4.96 3.43 20.28
C ASP A 188 -3.52 3.96 20.23
N ARG A 189 -2.62 3.19 19.61
CA ARG A 189 -1.19 3.51 19.59
C ARG A 189 -0.55 3.26 18.24
N VAL A 190 0.53 3.99 17.97
CA VAL A 190 1.54 3.60 16.99
C VAL A 190 2.76 3.14 17.78
N PHE A 191 3.04 1.84 17.78
CA PHE A 191 4.25 1.28 18.40
C PHE A 191 5.45 1.47 17.48
N ILE A 192 6.64 1.64 18.05
CA ILE A 192 7.88 1.85 17.31
C ILE A 192 8.89 0.83 17.81
N TYR A 193 9.32 -0.05 16.92
CA TYR A 193 10.36 -1.05 17.20
C TYR A 193 11.65 -0.68 16.48
N GLY A 194 12.80 -1.07 17.03
CA GLY A 194 14.05 -1.01 16.28
C GLY A 194 14.08 -2.07 15.17
N PHE A 195 14.95 -1.88 14.19
CA PHE A 195 15.23 -2.85 13.15
C PHE A 195 16.73 -2.99 12.95
N ASP A 196 17.24 -4.22 13.05
CA ASP A 196 18.61 -4.55 12.70
C ASP A 196 18.66 -5.14 11.28
N PRO A 197 19.14 -4.39 10.28
CA PRO A 197 19.20 -4.89 8.90
C PRO A 197 20.22 -6.02 8.71
N GLY A 198 21.19 -6.19 9.62
CA GLY A 198 22.18 -7.27 9.53
C GLY A 198 21.58 -8.64 9.81
N SER A 199 20.74 -8.73 10.85
CA SER A 199 20.01 -9.95 11.19
C SER A 199 18.63 -10.05 10.54
N GLY A 200 18.05 -8.91 10.13
CA GLY A 200 16.66 -8.80 9.70
C GLY A 200 15.67 -8.82 10.88
N ALA A 201 16.14 -8.63 12.12
CA ALA A 201 15.31 -8.76 13.31
C ALA A 201 14.62 -7.43 13.69
N LEU A 202 13.37 -7.54 14.16
CA LEU A 202 12.74 -6.48 14.95
C LEU A 202 13.34 -6.48 16.35
N VAL A 203 13.81 -5.32 16.79
CA VAL A 203 14.37 -5.13 18.13
C VAL A 203 13.28 -4.53 19.02
N PRO A 204 12.87 -5.22 20.11
CA PRO A 204 11.90 -4.67 21.03
C PRO A 204 12.42 -3.37 21.64
N ASP A 205 11.50 -2.55 22.12
CA ASP A 205 11.91 -1.33 22.77
C ASP A 205 12.52 -1.56 24.15
N ASP A 206 13.35 -0.62 24.59
CA ASP A 206 13.79 -0.54 25.97
C ASP A 206 12.58 -0.25 26.86
N ALA A 207 12.30 -1.15 27.80
CA ALA A 207 11.21 -0.99 28.76
C ALA A 207 11.34 0.29 29.60
N ALA A 208 12.54 0.84 29.76
CA ALA A 208 12.77 2.11 30.44
C ALA A 208 12.37 3.33 29.60
N ARG A 209 12.25 3.19 28.26
CA ARG A 209 11.95 4.28 27.31
C ARG A 209 11.08 3.79 26.15
N PRO A 210 9.83 3.38 26.39
CA PRO A 210 8.95 2.90 25.34
C PRO A 210 8.63 4.01 24.33
N ARG A 211 8.99 3.77 23.07
CA ARG A 211 8.68 4.56 21.88
C ARG A 211 7.34 4.09 21.36
N SER A 212 6.34 4.89 21.68
CA SER A 212 5.03 4.80 21.06
C SER A 212 4.40 6.18 21.02
N PHE A 213 3.49 6.35 20.09
CA PHE A 213 2.58 7.48 20.08
C PHE A 213 1.21 7.02 20.55
N ALA A 214 0.68 7.63 21.61
CA ALA A 214 -0.69 7.41 22.05
C ALA A 214 -1.64 8.34 21.27
N ALA A 215 -2.53 7.75 20.48
CA ALA A 215 -3.62 8.48 19.84
C ALA A 215 -4.72 8.79 20.86
N PRO A 216 -5.61 9.76 20.57
CA PRO A 216 -6.81 9.97 21.38
C PRO A 216 -7.61 8.66 21.56
N PRO A 217 -8.19 8.38 22.74
CA PRO A 217 -8.96 7.16 22.97
C PRO A 217 -10.11 7.00 21.96
N GLY A 218 -10.23 5.82 21.36
CA GLY A 218 -11.23 5.51 20.33
C GLY A 218 -10.84 5.92 18.91
N SER A 219 -9.58 6.31 18.67
CA SER A 219 -9.06 6.66 17.35
C SER A 219 -8.98 5.44 16.42
N GLY A 220 -8.39 4.36 16.92
CA GLY A 220 -8.07 3.15 16.17
C GLY A 220 -7.11 3.39 15.00
N PRO A 221 -5.82 3.69 15.25
CA PRO A 221 -4.79 3.76 14.21
C PRO A 221 -4.79 2.51 13.32
N ARG A 222 -4.86 2.70 12.00
CA ARG A 222 -5.02 1.59 11.05
C ARG A 222 -3.83 1.48 10.11
N HIS A 223 -3.71 2.39 9.16
CA HIS A 223 -2.64 2.45 8.17
C HIS A 223 -1.84 3.74 8.33
N LEU A 224 -0.58 3.74 7.93
CA LEU A 224 0.23 4.94 7.87
C LEU A 224 0.98 5.07 6.54
N ALA A 225 1.34 6.29 6.19
CA ALA A 225 2.23 6.59 5.06
C ALA A 225 3.25 7.66 5.47
N PHE A 226 4.51 7.48 5.08
CA PHE A 226 5.53 8.53 5.16
C PHE A 226 5.37 9.50 3.99
N GLY A 227 5.55 10.80 4.25
CA GLY A 227 5.76 11.79 3.19
C GLY A 227 7.14 11.64 2.54
N ALA A 228 7.33 12.17 1.33
CA ALA A 228 8.57 11.96 0.54
C ALA A 228 9.87 12.39 1.24
N GLY A 229 9.83 13.36 2.15
CA GLY A 229 10.99 13.78 2.94
C GLY A 229 11.27 12.92 4.17
N GLY A 230 10.40 11.96 4.51
CA GLY A 230 10.55 11.11 5.68
C GLY A 230 10.40 11.80 7.05
N VAL A 231 10.12 13.11 7.06
CA VAL A 231 9.97 13.92 8.27
C VAL A 231 8.55 13.86 8.83
N PHE A 232 7.56 13.56 8.00
CA PHE A 232 6.16 13.50 8.40
C PHE A 232 5.55 12.13 8.11
N VAL A 233 4.68 11.70 9.02
CA VAL A 233 3.91 10.46 8.95
C VAL A 233 2.43 10.81 9.02
N TYR A 234 1.66 10.27 8.09
CA TYR A 234 0.22 10.40 8.05
C TYR A 234 -0.40 9.10 8.55
N VAL A 235 -1.07 9.14 9.70
CA VAL A 235 -1.72 7.98 10.32
C VAL A 235 -3.22 8.10 10.14
N LEU A 236 -3.82 7.14 9.43
CA LEU A 236 -5.25 7.04 9.29
C LEU A 236 -5.85 6.30 10.48
N ASN A 237 -6.78 6.96 11.17
CA ASN A 237 -7.54 6.41 12.29
C ASN A 237 -8.87 5.86 11.77
N GLU A 238 -9.08 4.55 11.87
CA GLU A 238 -10.25 3.86 11.35
C GLU A 238 -11.53 4.26 12.07
N LEU A 239 -11.51 4.21 13.41
CA LEU A 239 -12.71 4.35 14.23
C LEU A 239 -13.15 5.83 14.34
N ALA A 240 -12.19 6.75 14.36
CA ALA A 240 -12.46 8.19 14.38
C ALA A 240 -12.70 8.80 12.98
N ALA A 241 -12.36 8.08 11.90
CA ALA A 241 -12.40 8.57 10.52
C ALA A 241 -11.67 9.92 10.35
N GLU A 242 -10.37 9.90 10.65
CA GLU A 242 -9.50 11.07 10.60
C GLU A 242 -8.07 10.67 10.21
N ILE A 243 -7.27 11.66 9.80
CA ILE A 243 -5.84 11.52 9.56
C ILE A 243 -5.12 12.37 10.60
N MET A 244 -4.20 11.77 11.34
CA MET A 244 -3.23 12.48 12.17
C MET A 244 -1.94 12.66 11.37
N THR A 245 -1.49 13.90 11.25
CA THR A 245 -0.14 14.24 10.78
C THR A 245 0.77 14.31 12.00
N LEU A 246 1.83 13.51 11.97
CA LEU A 246 2.83 13.42 13.01
C LEU A 246 4.21 13.76 12.43
N ARG A 247 5.05 14.47 13.18
CA ARG A 247 6.46 14.68 12.85
C ARG A 247 7.28 13.52 13.40
N TRP A 248 8.10 12.91 12.53
CA TRP A 248 9.01 11.82 12.84
C TRP A 248 10.37 12.35 13.28
N ASP A 249 10.80 11.94 14.47
CA ASP A 249 12.18 12.07 14.93
C ASP A 249 12.92 10.76 14.66
N ALA A 250 13.57 10.69 13.50
CA ALA A 250 14.36 9.53 13.10
C ALA A 250 15.59 9.31 13.98
N GLN A 251 16.05 10.29 14.77
CA GLN A 251 17.21 10.13 15.65
C GLN A 251 16.84 9.33 16.89
N HIS A 252 15.72 9.68 17.54
CA HIS A 252 15.30 9.06 18.80
C HIS A 252 14.16 8.05 18.64
N GLY A 253 13.58 7.93 17.45
CA GLY A 253 12.42 7.07 17.19
C GLY A 253 11.17 7.60 17.87
N GLY A 254 10.84 8.87 17.66
CA GLY A 254 9.71 9.55 18.32
C GLY A 254 8.72 10.17 17.34
N LEU A 255 7.46 10.30 17.76
CA LEU A 255 6.40 10.95 16.99
C LEU A 255 5.80 12.11 17.80
N ALA A 256 5.73 13.29 17.18
CA ALA A 256 5.08 14.47 17.75
C ALA A 256 3.86 14.88 16.91
N PRO A 257 2.71 15.20 17.51
CA PRO A 257 1.52 15.58 16.76
C PRO A 257 1.69 16.95 16.09
N VAL A 258 1.17 17.08 14.87
CA VAL A 258 1.15 18.33 14.10
C VAL A 258 -0.28 18.78 13.83
N GLN A 259 -1.11 17.88 13.30
CA GLN A 259 -2.46 18.21 12.85
C GLN A 259 -3.34 16.95 12.90
N THR A 260 -4.63 17.13 13.16
CA THR A 260 -5.64 16.10 12.92
C THR A 260 -6.71 16.67 12.00
N VAL A 261 -7.08 15.93 10.95
CA VAL A 261 -8.15 16.32 10.01
C VAL A 261 -9.18 15.20 9.85
N PRO A 262 -10.49 15.49 9.92
CA PRO A 262 -11.51 14.50 9.63
C PRO A 262 -11.49 14.15 8.15
N ILE A 263 -11.66 12.86 7.82
CA ILE A 263 -11.91 12.42 6.44
C ILE A 263 -13.40 12.42 6.12
N SER A 264 -14.24 12.36 7.16
CA SER A 264 -15.68 12.43 7.01
C SER A 264 -16.20 13.83 6.66
N SER A 265 -17.35 13.91 6.01
CA SER A 265 -18.07 15.16 5.82
C SER A 265 -18.58 15.74 7.16
N ALA A 266 -18.69 17.07 7.21
CA ALA A 266 -19.22 17.75 8.38
C ALA A 266 -20.67 17.30 8.64
N GLY A 267 -20.95 16.88 9.86
CA GLY A 267 -22.28 16.41 10.26
C GLY A 267 -22.62 14.97 9.86
N PHE A 268 -21.69 14.19 9.28
CA PHE A 268 -21.92 12.76 9.00
C PHE A 268 -22.30 11.99 10.28
N GLN A 269 -23.48 11.37 10.27
CA GLN A 269 -24.03 10.59 11.40
C GLN A 269 -23.91 9.07 11.21
N GLY A 270 -23.37 8.61 10.09
CA GLY A 270 -23.20 7.18 9.82
C GLY A 270 -22.01 6.59 10.57
N ASN A 271 -21.75 5.30 10.32
CA ASN A 271 -20.61 4.61 10.91
C ASN A 271 -19.30 5.16 10.35
N LYS A 272 -18.53 5.86 11.20
CA LYS A 272 -17.16 6.30 10.89
C LYS A 272 -16.27 5.09 10.62
N SER A 273 -15.57 5.13 9.48
CA SER A 273 -14.72 4.01 9.07
C SER A 273 -13.70 4.43 8.01
N GLY A 274 -12.49 4.81 8.43
CA GLY A 274 -11.34 4.96 7.54
C GLY A 274 -10.77 3.61 7.11
N SER A 275 -10.12 3.53 5.94
CA SER A 275 -9.44 2.32 5.47
C SER A 275 -8.01 2.57 4.99
N GLU A 276 -7.81 2.98 3.74
CA GLU A 276 -6.48 3.06 3.14
C GLU A 276 -5.93 4.48 3.14
N ILE A 277 -4.60 4.62 3.21
CA ILE A 277 -3.91 5.90 3.08
C ILE A 277 -2.59 5.72 2.30
N ALA A 278 -2.29 6.62 1.38
CA ALA A 278 -1.01 6.64 0.68
C ALA A 278 -0.60 8.05 0.28
N ALA A 279 0.69 8.32 0.31
CA ALA A 279 1.28 9.54 -0.26
C ALA A 279 1.62 9.32 -1.74
N SER A 280 1.49 10.37 -2.56
CA SER A 280 1.97 10.36 -3.93
C SER A 280 3.49 10.15 -3.98
N PRO A 281 4.05 9.56 -5.05
CA PRO A 281 5.51 9.33 -5.15
C PRO A 281 6.37 10.60 -5.00
N ASP A 282 5.82 11.76 -5.38
CA ASP A 282 6.46 13.07 -5.23
C ASP A 282 6.20 13.74 -3.87
N GLY A 283 5.42 13.10 -2.99
CA GLY A 283 5.07 13.57 -1.65
C GLY A 283 4.15 14.78 -1.60
N ARG A 284 3.65 15.29 -2.73
CA ARG A 284 2.82 16.51 -2.77
C ARG A 284 1.37 16.27 -2.37
N PHE A 285 0.90 15.03 -2.45
CA PHE A 285 -0.48 14.67 -2.16
C PHE A 285 -0.58 13.46 -1.25
N VAL A 286 -1.64 13.43 -0.46
CA VAL A 286 -2.03 12.28 0.37
C VAL A 286 -3.46 11.91 0.03
N TYR A 287 -3.69 10.63 -0.22
CA TYR A 287 -4.99 10.07 -0.53
C TYR A 287 -5.47 9.21 0.63
N ALA A 288 -6.76 9.25 0.93
CA ALA A 288 -7.38 8.38 1.91
C ALA A 288 -8.70 7.81 1.41
N ALA A 289 -9.06 6.64 1.91
CA ALA A 289 -10.35 6.01 1.65
C ALA A 289 -11.22 6.01 2.92
N ASN A 290 -12.51 6.32 2.71
CA ASN A 290 -13.54 6.37 3.74
C ASN A 290 -14.65 5.39 3.36
N ARG A 291 -14.75 4.30 4.11
CA ARG A 291 -15.77 3.26 3.92
C ARG A 291 -17.16 3.72 4.33
N GLY A 292 -17.25 4.58 5.34
CA GLY A 292 -18.52 5.09 5.85
C GLY A 292 -19.29 5.89 4.80
N GLU A 293 -18.58 6.65 3.97
CA GLU A 293 -19.17 7.50 2.92
C GLU A 293 -18.91 6.99 1.50
N HIS A 294 -18.30 5.80 1.35
CA HIS A 294 -17.97 5.21 0.05
C HIS A 294 -17.17 6.16 -0.85
N ALA A 295 -16.23 6.89 -0.26
CA ALA A 295 -15.56 8.02 -0.89
C ALA A 295 -14.04 7.98 -0.71
N LEU A 296 -13.35 8.63 -1.62
CA LEU A 296 -11.93 8.97 -1.50
C LEU A 296 -11.79 10.44 -1.11
N GLN A 297 -10.69 10.73 -0.42
CA GLN A 297 -10.25 12.08 -0.10
C GLN A 297 -8.86 12.29 -0.71
N ALA A 298 -8.65 13.45 -1.34
CA ALA A 298 -7.34 13.89 -1.80
C ALA A 298 -6.94 15.16 -1.03
N TYR A 299 -5.75 15.16 -0.47
CA TYR A 299 -5.17 16.26 0.28
C TYR A 299 -3.88 16.73 -0.38
N ARG A 300 -3.63 18.04 -0.34
CA ARG A 300 -2.31 18.61 -0.59
C ARG A 300 -1.51 18.59 0.70
N ALA A 301 -0.29 18.07 0.64
CA ALA A 301 0.64 18.09 1.75
C ALA A 301 1.57 19.31 1.63
N ASP A 302 1.68 20.09 2.70
CA ASP A 302 2.66 21.15 2.81
C ASP A 302 4.05 20.55 3.12
N ALA A 303 5.04 20.82 2.30
CA ALA A 303 6.35 20.18 2.42
C ALA A 303 7.13 20.59 3.69
N ALA A 304 6.90 21.81 4.20
CA ALA A 304 7.64 22.35 5.34
C ALA A 304 7.03 21.93 6.68
N THR A 305 5.70 21.91 6.75
CA THR A 305 4.93 21.68 7.98
C THR A 305 4.28 20.32 8.03
N GLY A 306 4.19 19.61 6.90
CA GLY A 306 3.50 18.33 6.78
C GLY A 306 1.98 18.46 6.72
N GLN A 307 1.41 19.63 6.99
CA GLN A 307 -0.03 19.81 7.13
C GLN A 307 -0.80 19.44 5.86
N LEU A 308 -1.98 18.86 6.05
CA LEU A 308 -2.90 18.44 5.00
C LEU A 308 -3.99 19.47 4.80
N SER A 309 -4.17 19.87 3.53
CA SER A 309 -5.30 20.68 3.07
C SER A 309 -6.17 19.87 2.12
N LEU A 310 -7.45 19.72 2.43
CA LEU A 310 -8.38 18.96 1.58
C LEU A 310 -8.52 19.63 0.21
N VAL A 311 -8.27 18.86 -0.85
CA VAL A 311 -8.45 19.29 -2.24
C VAL A 311 -9.77 18.76 -2.80
N GLN A 312 -10.12 17.52 -2.48
CA GLN A 312 -11.27 16.86 -3.08
C GLN A 312 -11.86 15.78 -2.18
N ARG A 313 -13.19 15.66 -2.20
CA ARG A 313 -13.92 14.43 -1.87
C ARG A 313 -14.60 13.92 -3.13
N ILE A 314 -14.49 12.64 -3.43
CA ILE A 314 -15.08 12.04 -4.63
C ILE A 314 -15.61 10.63 -4.32
N PRO A 315 -16.73 10.18 -4.92
CA PRO A 315 -17.17 8.80 -4.83
C PRO A 315 -16.06 7.84 -5.27
N SER A 316 -15.95 6.71 -4.57
CA SER A 316 -14.88 5.70 -4.78
C SER A 316 -15.06 4.83 -6.03
N GLY A 317 -16.11 5.06 -6.82
CA GLY A 317 -16.46 4.23 -7.98
C GLY A 317 -17.12 2.90 -7.60
N GLY A 318 -17.51 2.73 -6.34
CA GLY A 318 -18.22 1.57 -5.80
C GLY A 318 -18.60 1.79 -4.35
N GLU A 319 -18.77 0.69 -3.60
CA GLU A 319 -19.15 0.73 -2.19
C GLU A 319 -18.10 0.07 -1.30
N VAL A 320 -17.87 0.68 -0.15
CA VAL A 320 -16.90 0.23 0.87
C VAL A 320 -15.49 0.10 0.27
N PRO A 321 -14.84 1.23 -0.10
CA PRO A 321 -13.45 1.23 -0.55
C PRO A 321 -12.54 0.74 0.57
N TRP A 322 -12.05 -0.49 0.44
CA TRP A 322 -11.28 -1.16 1.50
C TRP A 322 -9.78 -0.96 1.35
N GLY A 323 -9.31 -0.89 0.11
CA GLY A 323 -7.92 -0.66 -0.26
C GLY A 323 -7.85 0.12 -1.57
N PHE A 324 -6.73 0.77 -1.82
CA PHE A 324 -6.39 1.33 -3.12
C PHE A 324 -4.88 1.25 -3.30
N ALA A 325 -4.41 1.37 -4.55
CA ALA A 325 -2.99 1.48 -4.85
C ALA A 325 -2.75 2.63 -5.83
N LEU A 326 -1.69 3.39 -5.56
CA LEU A 326 -1.16 4.39 -6.49
C LEU A 326 -0.23 3.69 -7.47
N HIS A 327 -0.45 3.91 -8.75
CA HIS A 327 0.49 3.49 -9.77
C HIS A 327 1.80 4.29 -9.60
N PRO A 328 3.00 3.70 -9.74
CA PRO A 328 4.22 4.41 -9.38
C PRO A 328 4.60 5.57 -10.32
N SER A 329 3.92 5.74 -11.46
CA SER A 329 4.04 6.98 -12.25
C SER A 329 3.34 8.18 -11.61
N GLY A 330 2.52 7.98 -10.57
CA GLY A 330 1.71 9.03 -9.95
C GLY A 330 0.51 9.48 -10.78
N LYS A 331 0.21 8.83 -11.92
CA LYS A 331 -0.89 9.22 -12.83
C LYS A 331 -2.20 8.47 -12.58
N TRP A 332 -2.17 7.35 -11.87
CA TRP A 332 -3.31 6.45 -11.74
C TRP A 332 -3.49 5.96 -10.30
N LEU A 333 -4.73 5.74 -9.93
CA LEU A 333 -5.15 5.13 -8.66
C LEU A 333 -6.22 4.09 -8.95
N LEU A 334 -6.01 2.85 -8.51
CA LEU A 334 -7.07 1.82 -8.53
C LEU A 334 -7.64 1.64 -7.13
N VAL A 335 -8.96 1.51 -7.03
CA VAL A 335 -9.69 1.35 -5.76
C VAL A 335 -10.38 0.00 -5.72
N ALA A 336 -10.15 -0.76 -4.65
CA ALA A 336 -10.85 -1.99 -4.34
C ALA A 336 -12.10 -1.70 -3.48
N ASN A 337 -13.27 -1.74 -4.12
CA ASN A 337 -14.57 -1.54 -3.48
C ASN A 337 -15.16 -2.88 -3.06
N GLN A 338 -14.96 -3.24 -1.80
CA GLN A 338 -15.19 -4.56 -1.26
C GLN A 338 -16.66 -4.98 -1.35
N ARG A 339 -17.59 -4.12 -0.93
CA ARG A 339 -19.01 -4.50 -0.86
C ARG A 339 -19.65 -4.60 -2.25
N SER A 340 -19.30 -3.70 -3.15
CA SER A 340 -19.85 -3.71 -4.52
C SER A 340 -19.14 -4.69 -5.46
N GLY A 341 -18.02 -5.30 -5.04
CA GLY A 341 -17.26 -6.22 -5.89
C GLY A 341 -16.64 -5.55 -7.11
N LYS A 342 -16.08 -4.34 -6.95
CA LYS A 342 -15.55 -3.55 -8.08
C LYS A 342 -14.14 -3.06 -7.81
N VAL A 343 -13.29 -3.15 -8.83
CA VAL A 343 -12.02 -2.42 -8.89
C VAL A 343 -12.17 -1.27 -9.88
N ALA A 344 -12.16 -0.03 -9.38
CA ALA A 344 -12.38 1.17 -10.19
C ALA A 344 -11.08 1.94 -10.44
N LEU A 345 -10.91 2.51 -11.64
CA LEU A 345 -9.73 3.27 -12.03
C LEU A 345 -9.99 4.79 -12.03
N PHE A 346 -9.05 5.52 -11.44
CA PHE A 346 -9.02 6.98 -11.42
C PHE A 346 -7.72 7.48 -12.04
N GLY A 347 -7.83 8.53 -12.86
CA GLY A 347 -6.70 9.36 -13.25
C GLY A 347 -6.37 10.38 -12.16
N ILE A 348 -5.10 10.75 -12.04
CA ILE A 348 -4.60 11.76 -11.10
C ILE A 348 -4.08 12.95 -11.89
N ASP A 349 -4.63 14.13 -11.61
CA ASP A 349 -4.06 15.37 -12.12
C ASP A 349 -2.77 15.71 -11.37
N ALA A 350 -1.65 15.79 -12.09
CA ALA A 350 -0.34 15.94 -11.49
C ALA A 350 -0.10 17.31 -10.82
N VAL A 351 -0.93 18.33 -11.07
CA VAL A 351 -0.73 19.69 -10.53
C VAL A 351 -1.59 19.91 -9.29
N THR A 352 -2.83 19.47 -9.36
CA THR A 352 -3.85 19.67 -8.33
C THR A 352 -3.94 18.47 -7.37
N GLY A 353 -3.54 17.29 -7.82
CA GLY A 353 -3.70 16.03 -7.09
C GLY A 353 -5.12 15.49 -7.14
N MET A 354 -6.03 16.14 -7.86
CA MET A 354 -7.42 15.71 -7.97
C MET A 354 -7.54 14.39 -8.73
N LEU A 355 -8.46 13.56 -8.28
CA LEU A 355 -8.86 12.31 -8.89
C LEU A 355 -9.99 12.55 -9.89
N ALA A 356 -9.90 11.92 -11.05
CA ALA A 356 -10.95 11.88 -12.05
C ALA A 356 -11.35 10.42 -12.34
N ALA A 357 -12.64 10.11 -12.17
CA ALA A 357 -13.15 8.79 -12.52
C ALA A 357 -13.02 8.58 -14.04
N THR A 358 -12.41 7.47 -14.44
CA THR A 358 -12.22 7.14 -15.85
C THR A 358 -13.43 6.45 -16.48
N GLY A 359 -14.35 5.96 -15.65
CA GLY A 359 -15.41 5.04 -16.05
C GLY A 359 -14.96 3.59 -16.23
N GLN A 360 -13.65 3.31 -16.21
CA GLN A 360 -13.12 1.95 -16.25
C GLN A 360 -13.26 1.29 -14.88
N ALA A 361 -13.85 0.10 -14.86
CA ALA A 361 -13.92 -0.76 -13.69
C ALA A 361 -13.97 -2.22 -14.12
N VAL A 362 -13.50 -3.11 -13.23
CA VAL A 362 -13.60 -4.56 -13.38
C VAL A 362 -14.34 -5.13 -12.18
N ASP A 363 -15.25 -6.07 -12.43
CA ASP A 363 -15.90 -6.82 -11.36
C ASP A 363 -14.92 -7.86 -10.79
N VAL A 364 -14.67 -7.77 -9.48
CA VAL A 364 -13.79 -8.66 -8.72
C VAL A 364 -14.54 -9.04 -7.45
N PRO A 365 -14.62 -10.32 -7.04
CA PRO A 365 -15.30 -10.68 -5.80
C PRO A 365 -14.62 -10.08 -4.57
N SER A 366 -15.35 -9.32 -3.75
CA SER A 366 -14.91 -8.78 -2.46
C SER A 366 -13.45 -8.27 -2.40
N PRO A 367 -13.03 -7.34 -3.29
CA PRO A 367 -11.65 -6.92 -3.43
C PRO A 367 -11.24 -6.03 -2.24
N VAL A 368 -10.02 -6.19 -1.75
CA VAL A 368 -9.57 -5.49 -0.52
C VAL A 368 -8.16 -4.92 -0.55
N SER A 369 -7.28 -5.39 -1.44
CA SER A 369 -5.92 -4.86 -1.62
C SER A 369 -5.50 -4.97 -3.08
N ILE A 370 -4.56 -4.12 -3.50
CA ILE A 370 -4.12 -4.02 -4.90
C ILE A 370 -2.60 -3.89 -4.93
N ALA A 371 -1.94 -4.61 -5.82
CA ALA A 371 -0.51 -4.50 -6.08
C ALA A 371 -0.23 -4.44 -7.58
N PHE A 372 0.59 -3.48 -8.00
CA PHE A 372 1.14 -3.44 -9.35
C PHE A 372 2.42 -4.29 -9.41
N VAL A 373 2.49 -5.23 -10.34
CA VAL A 373 3.69 -6.01 -10.64
C VAL A 373 4.23 -5.57 -11.99
N ARG A 374 5.51 -5.20 -12.00
CA ARG A 374 6.26 -4.78 -13.18
C ARG A 374 7.07 -5.92 -13.76
#